data_AF-A0A959F3H6-F1
#
_entry.id   AF-A0A959F3H6-F1
#
_cell.length_a   1.000
_cell.length_b   1.000
_cell.length_c   1.000
_cell.angle_alpha   90.00
_cell.angle_beta   90.00
_cell.angle_gamma   90.00
#
_symmetry.space_group_name_H-M   'P 1'
#
loop_
_entity.id
_entity.type
_entity.pdbx_description
1 polymer ?
#
loop_
_entity_poly.entity_id
_entity_poly.type
_entity_poly.pdbx_seq_one_letter_code
_entity_poly.pdbx_strand_id
1 'polypeptide(L)'
;MSVKVVSRVKGRSVTAAAAYRAGALVKDDRTGLEHNYTRKRDVLASQIILPVGAPEWARDRSKLWSAAETAERRRDATVGREWEIAFPIALMADTRQALAVEYATWLSRRYSIPIDLALHAPSRKGDRRNFHAHLLGSTRTLGRDGFGPKTRQLDDGRGYAEVVRCREEWARLCNRE
;
A
#
# COMPACT_ATOMS: atom_id res chain seq x y z
N MET A 1 -7.16 2.40 -12.47
CA MET A 1 -6.86 2.20 -11.04
C MET A 1 -7.97 1.40 -10.37
N SER A 2 -7.61 0.40 -9.56
CA SER A 2 -8.54 -0.34 -8.70
C SER A 2 -8.22 -0.11 -7.22
N VAL A 3 -9.23 -0.28 -6.36
CA VAL A 3 -9.07 -0.22 -4.90
C VAL A 3 -9.64 -1.50 -4.31
N LYS A 4 -8.88 -2.15 -3.44
CA LYS A 4 -9.21 -3.42 -2.81
C LYS A 4 -8.96 -3.33 -1.31
N VAL A 5 -9.66 -4.14 -0.53
CA VAL A 5 -9.43 -4.25 0.92
C VAL A 5 -8.72 -5.56 1.26
N VAL A 6 -7.89 -5.50 2.30
CA VAL A 6 -7.31 -6.67 2.96
C VAL A 6 -8.15 -6.92 4.20
N SER A 7 -8.79 -8.08 4.29
CA SER A 7 -9.70 -8.42 5.39
C SER A 7 -9.42 -9.84 5.89
N ARG A 8 -9.46 -9.97 7.22
CA ARG A 8 -9.28 -11.25 7.92
C ARG A 8 -10.37 -12.27 7.60
N VAL A 9 -11.60 -11.82 7.29
CA VAL A 9 -12.69 -12.71 6.86
C VAL A 9 -12.31 -13.50 5.61
N LYS A 10 -11.45 -12.93 4.75
CA LYS A 10 -10.95 -13.58 3.54
C LYS A 10 -9.65 -14.35 3.76
N GLY A 11 -9.27 -14.60 5.02
CA GLY A 11 -8.02 -15.27 5.39
C GLY A 11 -6.76 -14.45 5.04
N ARG A 12 -6.86 -13.13 4.93
CA ARG A 12 -5.74 -12.25 4.55
C ARG A 12 -5.22 -11.45 5.74
N SER A 13 -3.92 -11.22 5.77
CA SER A 13 -3.24 -10.30 6.68
C SER A 13 -2.49 -9.21 5.91
N VAL A 14 -2.25 -8.06 6.54
CA VAL A 14 -1.41 -7.00 5.95
C VAL A 14 0.08 -7.36 5.97
N THR A 15 0.53 -8.19 6.91
CA THR A 15 1.91 -8.70 6.94
C THR A 15 2.22 -9.58 5.73
N ALA A 16 1.36 -10.56 5.43
CA ALA A 16 1.47 -11.38 4.22
C ALA A 16 1.33 -10.53 2.96
N ALA A 17 0.40 -9.57 2.99
CA ALA A 17 0.17 -8.70 1.86
C ALA A 17 1.42 -7.87 1.51
N ALA A 18 2.00 -7.20 2.51
CA ALA A 18 3.20 -6.38 2.37
C ALA A 18 4.39 -7.21 1.86
N ALA A 19 4.65 -8.37 2.47
CA ALA A 19 5.72 -9.27 2.06
C ALA A 19 5.61 -9.65 0.58
N TYR A 20 4.41 -10.09 0.17
CA TYR A 20 4.16 -10.55 -1.19
C TYR A 20 4.34 -9.44 -2.23
N ARG A 21 3.91 -8.21 -1.92
CA ARG A 21 3.97 -7.07 -2.85
C ARG A 21 5.38 -6.52 -2.96
N ALA A 22 6.06 -6.33 -1.82
CA ALA A 22 7.40 -5.78 -1.77
C ALA A 22 8.49 -6.79 -2.11
N GLY A 23 8.17 -8.10 -2.24
CA GLY A 23 9.18 -9.14 -2.42
C GLY A 23 10.11 -9.21 -1.20
N ALA A 24 9.54 -9.13 -0.01
CA ALA A 24 10.27 -8.97 1.25
C ALA A 24 10.03 -10.15 2.20
N LEU A 25 10.83 -10.21 3.26
CA LEU A 25 10.55 -10.97 4.46
C LEU A 25 9.81 -10.06 5.44
N VAL A 26 8.61 -10.45 5.88
CA VAL A 26 7.83 -9.72 6.89
C VAL A 26 7.37 -10.69 7.95
N LYS A 27 7.66 -10.37 9.21
CA LYS A 27 7.20 -11.12 10.37
C LYS A 27 5.91 -10.52 10.95
N ASP A 28 4.97 -11.38 11.30
CA ASP A 28 3.78 -11.03 12.08
C ASP A 28 4.00 -11.40 13.55
N ASP A 29 4.22 -10.42 14.43
CA ASP A 29 4.49 -10.70 15.84
C ASP A 29 3.27 -11.23 16.59
N ARG A 30 2.05 -11.00 16.07
CA ARG A 30 0.81 -11.51 16.67
C ARG A 30 0.68 -13.03 16.49
N THR A 31 1.18 -13.57 15.38
CA THR A 31 1.05 -15.00 15.05
C THR A 31 2.38 -15.76 15.08
N GLY A 32 3.51 -15.04 15.11
CA GLY A 32 4.85 -15.61 14.94
C GLY A 32 5.18 -16.03 13.51
N LEU A 33 4.26 -15.86 12.55
CA LEU A 33 4.46 -16.27 11.17
C LEU A 33 5.42 -15.34 10.43
N GLU A 34 6.26 -15.94 9.59
CA GLU A 34 7.15 -15.22 8.69
C GLU A 34 6.71 -15.44 7.24
N HIS A 35 6.48 -14.34 6.53
CA HIS A 35 6.12 -14.35 5.13
C HIS A 35 7.35 -13.97 4.30
N ASN A 36 7.98 -14.96 3.65
CA ASN A 36 9.20 -14.77 2.89
C ASN A 36 8.95 -14.80 1.37
N TYR A 37 8.97 -13.62 0.73
CA TYR A 37 8.84 -13.47 -0.72
C TYR A 37 10.07 -12.83 -1.38
N THR A 38 11.24 -12.93 -0.74
CA THR A 38 12.52 -12.38 -1.24
C THR A 38 12.98 -12.95 -2.59
N ARG A 39 12.40 -14.06 -3.03
CA ARG A 39 12.68 -14.70 -4.32
C ARG A 39 11.92 -14.10 -5.50
N LYS A 40 11.00 -13.15 -5.27
CA LYS A 40 10.27 -12.47 -6.35
C LYS A 40 11.23 -11.66 -7.22
N ARG A 41 11.00 -11.68 -8.53
CA ARG A 41 11.86 -11.05 -9.55
C ARG A 41 11.12 -9.98 -10.37
N ASP A 42 9.82 -9.87 -10.15
CA ASP A 42 8.93 -8.90 -10.79
C ASP A 42 8.86 -7.57 -10.01
N VAL A 43 9.39 -7.50 -8.79
CA VAL A 43 9.47 -6.26 -8.02
C VAL A 43 10.65 -5.41 -8.51
N LEU A 44 10.35 -4.25 -9.10
CA LEU A 44 11.34 -3.29 -9.60
C LEU A 44 11.85 -2.36 -8.49
N ALA A 45 10.94 -1.91 -7.63
CA ALA A 45 11.25 -1.06 -6.49
C ALA A 45 10.21 -1.27 -5.38
N SER A 46 10.61 -1.10 -4.13
CA SER A 46 9.66 -0.99 -3.02
C SER A 46 10.13 -0.01 -1.96
N GLN A 47 9.21 0.75 -1.39
CA GLN A 47 9.52 1.75 -0.36
C GLN A 47 8.29 2.05 0.50
N ILE A 48 8.55 2.38 1.78
CA ILE A 48 7.53 2.84 2.70
C ILE A 48 7.50 4.37 2.69
N ILE A 49 6.33 4.93 2.43
CA ILE A 49 6.03 6.35 2.58
C ILE A 49 5.28 6.53 3.89
N LEU A 50 5.81 7.41 4.74
CA LEU A 50 5.25 7.69 6.06
C LEU A 50 4.59 9.08 6.10
N PRO A 51 3.48 9.22 6.85
CA PRO A 51 2.90 10.53 7.12
C PRO A 51 3.82 11.35 8.03
N VAL A 52 3.64 12.67 8.03
CA VAL A 52 4.43 13.59 8.86
C VAL A 52 4.27 13.22 10.34
N GLY A 53 5.39 13.11 11.04
CA GLY A 53 5.42 12.78 12.47
C GLY A 53 5.27 11.30 12.78
N ALA A 54 5.28 10.40 11.80
CA ALA A 54 5.38 8.97 12.06
C ALA A 54 6.67 8.62 12.81
N PRO A 55 6.66 7.60 13.68
CA PRO A 55 7.82 7.20 14.46
C PRO A 55 8.84 6.46 13.60
N GLU A 56 10.12 6.54 13.98
CA GLU A 56 11.22 5.99 13.18
C GLU A 56 11.12 4.47 12.98
N TRP A 57 10.57 3.74 13.95
CA TRP A 57 10.35 2.29 13.82
C TRP A 57 9.44 1.92 12.66
N ALA A 58 8.58 2.83 12.19
CA ALA A 58 7.64 2.59 11.10
C ALA A 58 8.34 2.47 9.72
N ARG A 59 9.64 2.81 9.63
CA ARG A 59 10.43 2.55 8.41
C ARG A 59 10.76 1.08 8.22
N ASP A 60 10.73 0.29 9.30
CA ASP A 60 10.88 -1.15 9.22
C ASP A 60 9.54 -1.77 8.80
N ARG A 61 9.56 -2.50 7.68
CA ARG A 61 8.36 -3.09 7.10
C ARG A 61 7.69 -4.14 8.00
N SER A 62 8.48 -4.94 8.70
CA SER A 62 7.96 -5.94 9.65
C SER A 62 7.29 -5.25 10.82
N LYS A 63 7.98 -4.30 11.46
CA LYS A 63 7.43 -3.54 12.60
C LYS A 63 6.17 -2.79 12.20
N LEU A 64 6.18 -2.12 11.04
CA LEU A 64 5.03 -1.37 10.53
C LEU A 64 3.79 -2.25 10.38
N TRP A 65 3.90 -3.34 9.62
CA TRP A 65 2.73 -4.14 9.26
C TRP A 65 2.29 -5.09 10.39
N SER A 66 3.20 -5.50 11.26
CA SER A 66 2.89 -6.21 12.51
C SER A 66 2.10 -5.31 13.47
N ALA A 67 2.53 -4.05 13.64
CA ALA A 67 1.80 -3.07 14.44
C ALA A 67 0.43 -2.72 13.83
N ALA A 68 0.32 -2.67 12.49
CA ALA A 68 -0.96 -2.45 11.80
C ALA A 68 -1.95 -3.60 12.03
N GLU A 69 -1.48 -4.86 11.95
CA GLU A 69 -2.29 -6.03 12.32
C GLU A 69 -2.76 -5.93 13.77
N THR A 70 -1.87 -5.63 14.70
CA THR A 70 -2.19 -5.55 16.13
C THR A 70 -3.20 -4.44 16.46
N ALA A 71 -3.15 -3.32 15.74
CA ALA A 71 -4.07 -2.20 15.93
C ALA A 71 -5.53 -2.54 15.58
N GLU A 72 -5.76 -3.56 14.73
CA GLU A 72 -7.08 -4.08 14.43
C GLU A 72 -7.44 -5.26 15.34
N ARG A 73 -8.45 -5.08 16.18
CA ARG A 73 -8.78 -6.04 17.25
C ARG A 73 -9.78 -7.12 16.85
N ARG A 74 -10.69 -6.83 15.90
CA ARG A 74 -11.76 -7.78 15.55
C ARG A 74 -11.24 -8.88 14.62
N ARG A 75 -11.74 -10.11 14.82
CA ARG A 75 -11.41 -11.25 13.95
C ARG A 75 -11.83 -11.05 12.50
N ASP A 76 -12.81 -10.19 12.25
CA ASP A 76 -13.39 -9.90 10.93
C ASP A 76 -12.89 -8.56 10.34
N ALA A 77 -11.89 -7.93 10.96
CA ALA A 77 -11.46 -6.60 10.59
C ALA A 77 -10.94 -6.54 9.14
N THR A 78 -11.31 -5.46 8.45
CA THR A 78 -10.49 -4.91 7.38
C THR A 78 -9.23 -4.32 8.02
N VAL A 79 -8.07 -4.82 7.58
CA VAL A 79 -6.75 -4.56 8.16
C VAL A 79 -5.88 -3.67 7.26
N GLY A 80 -6.22 -3.57 5.97
CA GLY A 80 -5.53 -2.71 5.04
C GLY A 80 -6.37 -2.38 3.83
N ARG A 81 -5.90 -1.41 3.05
CA ARG A 81 -6.48 -0.99 1.79
C ARG A 81 -5.38 -0.90 0.75
N GLU A 82 -5.67 -1.33 -0.46
CA GLU A 82 -4.72 -1.41 -1.56
C GLU A 82 -5.25 -0.59 -2.73
N TRP A 83 -4.41 0.30 -3.24
CA TRP A 83 -4.59 0.93 -4.53
C TRP A 83 -3.66 0.24 -5.53
N GLU A 84 -4.22 -0.16 -6.67
CA GLU A 84 -3.46 -0.72 -7.79
C GLU A 84 -3.56 0.25 -8.96
N ILE A 85 -2.42 0.81 -9.34
CA ILE A 85 -2.28 1.75 -10.45
C ILE A 85 -1.50 1.08 -11.59
N ALA A 86 -1.88 1.41 -12.82
CA ALA A 86 -1.15 1.02 -14.02
C ALA A 86 -0.58 2.27 -14.66
N PHE A 87 0.58 2.14 -15.29
CA PHE A 87 1.26 3.25 -15.94
C PHE A 87 0.95 3.29 -17.44
N PRO A 88 0.84 4.48 -18.05
CA PRO A 88 0.90 4.62 -19.50
C PRO A 88 2.18 4.00 -20.06
N ILE A 89 2.06 3.31 -21.19
CA ILE A 89 3.17 2.57 -21.80
C ILE A 89 4.34 3.46 -22.21
N ALA A 90 4.07 4.72 -22.58
CA ALA A 90 5.06 5.67 -23.06
C ALA A 90 6.00 6.18 -21.96
N LEU A 91 5.65 6.01 -20.69
CA LEU A 91 6.48 6.52 -19.59
C LEU A 91 7.78 5.73 -19.45
N MET A 92 8.86 6.41 -19.12
CA MET A 92 10.15 5.79 -18.81
C MET A 92 10.19 5.26 -17.38
N ALA A 93 11.17 4.40 -17.07
CA ALA A 93 11.26 3.75 -15.76
C ALA A 93 11.32 4.75 -14.60
N ASP A 94 12.18 5.77 -14.72
CA ASP A 94 12.36 6.78 -13.67
C ASP A 94 11.10 7.62 -13.46
N THR A 95 10.42 8.02 -14.54
CA THR A 95 9.14 8.73 -14.49
C THR A 95 8.06 7.90 -13.81
N ARG A 96 7.95 6.60 -14.13
CA ARG A 96 7.01 5.70 -13.45
C ARG A 96 7.27 5.64 -11.95
N GLN A 97 8.54 5.50 -11.54
CA GLN A 97 8.90 5.48 -10.13
C GLN A 97 8.58 6.82 -9.45
N ALA A 98 8.94 7.95 -10.05
CA ALA A 98 8.65 9.29 -9.52
C ALA A 98 7.14 9.52 -9.33
N LEU A 99 6.32 9.20 -10.33
CA LEU A 99 4.86 9.31 -10.25
C LEU A 99 4.27 8.40 -9.16
N ALA A 100 4.77 7.16 -9.04
CA ALA A 100 4.31 6.23 -8.02
C ALA A 100 4.58 6.76 -6.60
N VAL A 101 5.77 7.34 -6.40
CA VAL A 101 6.18 7.97 -5.14
C VAL A 101 5.35 9.21 -4.86
N GLU A 102 5.11 10.07 -5.86
CA GLU A 102 4.27 11.26 -5.71
C GLU A 102 2.84 10.89 -5.32
N TYR A 103 2.25 9.91 -6.00
CA TYR A 103 0.89 9.44 -5.69
C TYR A 103 0.81 8.77 -4.31
N ALA A 104 1.78 7.93 -3.93
CA ALA A 104 1.89 7.36 -2.59
C ALA A 104 2.02 8.45 -1.51
N THR A 105 2.78 9.50 -1.79
CA THR A 105 2.94 10.66 -0.90
C THR A 105 1.64 11.43 -0.74
N TRP A 106 0.90 11.65 -1.83
CA TRP A 106 -0.42 12.27 -1.79
C TRP A 106 -1.40 11.47 -0.92
N LEU A 107 -1.49 10.15 -1.12
CA LEU A 107 -2.31 9.26 -0.30
C LEU A 107 -1.92 9.35 1.18
N SER A 108 -0.62 9.22 1.47
CA SER A 108 -0.10 9.25 2.84
C SER A 108 -0.44 10.56 3.56
N ARG A 109 -0.26 11.70 2.89
CA ARG A 109 -0.58 13.03 3.44
C ARG A 109 -2.08 13.24 3.62
N ARG A 110 -2.88 12.87 2.63
CA ARG A 110 -4.35 13.09 2.67
C ARG A 110 -5.02 12.30 3.79
N TYR A 111 -4.57 11.05 3.99
CA TYR A 111 -5.21 10.12 4.91
C TYR A 111 -4.45 9.98 6.24
N SER A 112 -3.29 10.61 6.37
CA SER A 112 -2.35 10.46 7.50
C SER A 112 -2.03 8.99 7.79
N ILE A 113 -1.82 8.19 6.73
CA ILE A 113 -1.52 6.75 6.82
C ILE A 113 -0.16 6.43 6.20
N PRO A 114 0.53 5.38 6.65
CA PRO A 114 1.63 4.80 5.92
C PRO A 114 1.15 4.18 4.61
N ILE A 115 1.98 4.25 3.58
CA ILE A 115 1.79 3.58 2.29
C ILE A 115 3.06 2.78 1.97
N ASP A 116 2.94 1.47 1.81
CA ASP A 116 4.01 0.61 1.29
C ASP A 116 3.80 0.41 -0.21
N LEU A 117 4.66 1.10 -0.96
CA LEU A 117 4.68 1.12 -2.41
C LEU A 117 5.55 -0.03 -2.91
N ALA A 118 5.03 -0.79 -3.87
CA ALA A 118 5.80 -1.75 -4.66
C ALA A 118 5.50 -1.57 -6.15
N LEU A 119 6.53 -1.23 -6.93
CA LEU A 119 6.47 -1.14 -8.38
C LEU A 119 6.82 -2.49 -9.00
N HIS A 120 6.00 -2.94 -9.94
CA HIS A 120 6.11 -4.26 -10.58
C HIS A 120 6.35 -4.15 -12.07
N ALA A 121 7.21 -5.03 -12.56
CA ALA A 121 7.36 -5.33 -13.96
C ALA A 121 6.14 -6.12 -14.48
N PRO A 122 5.88 -6.07 -15.79
CA PRO A 122 4.90 -6.92 -16.42
C PRO A 122 5.15 -8.41 -16.12
N SER A 123 4.08 -9.15 -15.81
CA SER A 123 4.15 -10.59 -15.63
C SER A 123 4.58 -11.30 -16.91
N ARG A 124 5.40 -12.35 -16.79
CA ARG A 124 5.84 -13.19 -17.93
C ARG A 124 4.68 -13.84 -18.69
N LYS A 125 3.53 -14.06 -18.03
CA LYS A 125 2.33 -14.69 -18.61
C LYS A 125 1.23 -13.67 -18.97
N GLY A 126 1.47 -12.38 -18.72
CA GLY A 126 0.49 -11.31 -18.94
C GLY A 126 0.89 -10.37 -20.07
N ASP A 127 0.15 -9.27 -20.20
CA ASP A 127 0.52 -8.20 -21.12
C ASP A 127 1.88 -7.62 -20.70
N ARG A 128 2.89 -7.78 -21.57
CA ARG A 128 4.28 -7.31 -21.38
C ARG A 128 4.41 -5.79 -21.27
N ARG A 129 3.32 -5.04 -21.42
CA ARG A 129 3.27 -3.57 -21.33
C ARG A 129 2.76 -3.10 -19.97
N ASN A 130 2.18 -4.01 -19.17
CA ASN A 130 1.51 -3.66 -17.92
C ASN A 130 2.47 -3.49 -16.74
N PHE A 131 3.23 -2.39 -16.75
CA PHE A 131 3.86 -1.90 -15.53
C PHE A 131 2.76 -1.38 -14.61
N HIS A 132 2.85 -1.76 -13.33
CA HIS A 132 1.84 -1.40 -12.33
C HIS A 132 2.49 -1.26 -10.97
N ALA A 133 1.82 -0.56 -10.06
CA ALA A 133 2.26 -0.46 -8.68
C ALA A 133 1.13 -0.82 -7.72
N HIS A 134 1.52 -1.51 -6.66
CA HIS A 134 0.70 -1.79 -5.49
C HIS A 134 1.03 -0.78 -4.41
N LEU A 135 0.01 -0.13 -3.85
CA LEU A 135 0.12 0.81 -2.75
C LEU A 135 -0.71 0.26 -1.59
N LEU A 136 -0.06 -0.41 -0.64
CA LEU A 136 -0.72 -0.93 0.54
C LEU A 136 -0.74 0.12 1.64
N GLY A 137 -1.92 0.54 2.09
CA GLY A 137 -2.12 1.45 3.21
C GLY A 137 -2.82 0.78 4.39
N SER A 138 -2.59 1.30 5.59
CA SER A 138 -3.33 0.91 6.78
C SER A 138 -4.78 1.43 6.77
N THR A 139 -5.62 0.89 7.65
CA THR A 139 -6.97 1.39 7.93
C THR A 139 -7.01 2.47 9.02
N ARG A 140 -5.86 2.76 9.62
CA ARG A 140 -5.69 3.67 10.75
C ARG A 140 -4.61 4.68 10.45
N THR A 141 -4.82 5.89 10.92
CA THR A 141 -3.81 6.94 10.91
C THR A 141 -2.55 6.50 11.67
N LEU A 142 -1.40 7.03 11.28
CA LEU A 142 -0.13 6.83 11.98
C LEU A 142 0.42 8.20 12.37
N GLY A 143 0.57 8.42 13.67
CA GLY A 143 1.19 9.62 14.24
C GLY A 143 2.37 9.27 15.13
N ARG A 144 2.88 10.24 15.89
CA ARG A 144 4.08 10.09 16.74
C ARG A 144 4.00 8.91 17.72
N ASP A 145 2.81 8.68 18.27
CA ASP A 145 2.54 7.63 19.25
C ASP A 145 2.17 6.28 18.62
N GLY A 146 2.27 6.15 17.29
CA GLY A 146 1.90 4.96 16.54
C GLY A 146 0.50 5.02 15.92
N PHE A 147 -0.14 3.86 15.77
CA PHE A 147 -1.42 3.75 15.08
C PHE A 147 -2.57 4.35 15.90
N GLY A 148 -3.26 5.32 15.30
CA GLY A 148 -4.34 6.07 15.91
C GLY A 148 -5.74 5.65 15.45
N PRO A 149 -6.69 6.62 15.33
CA PRO A 149 -8.05 6.33 14.92
C PRO A 149 -8.15 5.82 13.47
N LYS A 150 -9.26 5.12 13.19
CA LYS A 150 -9.59 4.63 11.84
C LYS A 150 -9.85 5.77 10.87
N THR A 151 -9.44 5.58 9.63
CA THR A 151 -9.71 6.50 8.51
C THR A 151 -11.15 6.37 8.02
N ARG A 152 -12.11 6.96 8.73
CA ARG A 152 -13.55 6.85 8.40
C ARG A 152 -13.91 7.33 6.99
N GLN A 153 -13.14 8.25 6.43
CA GLN A 153 -13.34 8.75 5.07
C GLN A 153 -13.14 7.68 3.98
N LEU A 154 -12.38 6.63 4.28
CA LEU A 154 -12.13 5.53 3.36
C LEU A 154 -13.11 4.36 3.53
N ASP A 155 -14.05 4.45 4.49
CA ASP A 155 -15.00 3.37 4.81
C ASP A 155 -16.33 3.52 4.03
N ASP A 156 -17.10 2.44 3.96
CA ASP A 156 -18.28 2.31 3.08
C ASP A 156 -19.33 3.43 3.28
N GLY A 157 -19.98 3.81 2.18
CA GLY A 157 -20.93 4.94 2.10
C GLY A 157 -20.27 6.30 1.83
N ARG A 158 -19.07 6.56 2.36
CA ARG A 158 -18.23 7.74 2.02
C ARG A 158 -17.09 7.40 1.06
N GLY A 159 -16.69 6.13 1.02
CA GLY A 159 -15.58 5.63 0.22
C GLY A 159 -15.73 5.78 -1.29
N TYR A 160 -16.95 5.82 -1.85
CA TYR A 160 -17.11 5.97 -3.30
C TYR A 160 -16.55 7.32 -3.81
N ALA A 161 -16.90 8.42 -3.14
CA ALA A 161 -16.39 9.74 -3.49
C ALA A 161 -14.85 9.82 -3.33
N GLU A 162 -14.31 9.19 -2.29
CA GLU A 162 -12.85 9.13 -2.11
C GLU A 162 -12.17 8.25 -3.16
N VAL A 163 -12.79 7.15 -3.60
CA VAL A 163 -12.27 6.33 -4.71
C VAL A 163 -12.28 7.11 -6.01
N VAL A 164 -13.34 7.87 -6.30
CA VAL A 164 -13.41 8.77 -7.47
C VAL A 164 -12.28 9.80 -7.39
N ARG A 165 -12.11 10.47 -6.24
CA ARG A 165 -11.03 11.44 -6.04
C ARG A 165 -9.63 10.83 -6.23
N CYS A 166 -9.40 9.62 -5.71
CA CYS A 166 -8.16 8.89 -5.93
C CYS A 166 -7.92 8.63 -7.43
N ARG A 167 -8.98 8.27 -8.19
CA ARG A 167 -8.88 8.06 -9.65
C ARG A 167 -8.56 9.35 -10.39
N GLU A 168 -9.24 10.43 -10.04
CA GLU A 168 -9.03 11.76 -10.61
C GLU A 168 -7.60 12.24 -10.35
N GLU A 169 -7.09 12.10 -9.13
CA GLU A 169 -5.72 12.50 -8.81
C GLU A 169 -4.69 11.66 -9.56
N TRP A 170 -4.89 10.33 -9.64
CA TRP A 170 -4.00 9.49 -10.45
C TRP A 170 -4.02 9.90 -11.93
N ALA A 171 -5.19 10.19 -12.48
CA ALA A 171 -5.32 10.66 -13.86
C ALA A 171 -4.63 12.02 -14.06
N ARG A 172 -4.80 12.96 -13.12
CA ARG A 172 -4.14 14.28 -13.15
C ARG A 172 -2.62 14.15 -13.18
N LEU A 173 -2.05 13.26 -12.36
CA LEU A 173 -0.61 13.01 -12.31
C LEU A 173 -0.11 12.40 -13.62
N CYS A 174 -0.78 11.39 -14.16
CA CYS A 174 -0.41 10.79 -15.44
C CYS A 174 -0.49 11.75 -16.62
N ASN A 175 -1.49 12.65 -16.65
CA ASN A 175 -1.70 13.58 -17.75
C ASN A 175 -0.74 14.78 -17.72
N ARG A 176 0.07 14.93 -16.67
CA ARG A 176 1.08 16.00 -16.57
C ARG A 176 2.40 15.62 -17.28
N GLU A 177 2.66 14.33 -17.41
CA GLU A 177 3.87 13.77 -18.04
C GLU A 177 3.64 13.49 -19.53
#